data_AF-A0A0P8YE82-F1
#
_entry.id   AF-A0A0P8YE82-F1
#
_cell.length_a   1.000
_cell.length_b   1.000
_cell.length_c   1.000
_cell.angle_alpha   90.00
_cell.angle_beta   90.00
_cell.angle_gamma   90.00
#
_symmetry.space_group_name_H-M   'P 1'
#
loop_
_entity.id
_entity.type
_entity.pdbx_description
1 polymer ?
#
loop_
_entity_poly.entity_id
_entity_poly.type
_entity_poly.pdbx_seq_one_letter_code
_entity_poly.pdbx_strand_id
1 'polypeptide(L)'
;MFSKRTRPSTPKESSHFLPHLVEFQQGYGGVVSEKIAAQHVQLQQEREISRASRQCVICPVLLLYGRCRTLTCQYRHLLCEVDKSVSSAVPKQGRIQFEVLKICTPTHFASRLLTLKKDESADWLKLPHKDQYENVQKLLKDYYSQPENIRKLREPCRQDKCAYKCSDGRFERVSITFLPSNSRDSDIRVKNLDSNTAIYHVKLHELVQLPEDLKGFPPLALDIRLVGCIPFNGEETWQSPDLQPVGEFLKEGDICEASICFSLSHTIFVEQLEVEQGSYRELLERNRLSRYDNEIGNCLRIMCNK
;
A
#
# COMPACT_ATOMS: atom_id res chain seq x y z
N MET A 1 -48.52 31.73 -22.94
CA MET A 1 -47.13 32.04 -22.54
C MET A 1 -46.80 31.26 -21.29
N PHE A 2 -46.13 30.11 -21.40
CA PHE A 2 -45.45 29.50 -20.25
C PHE A 2 -44.02 29.18 -20.66
N SER A 3 -43.11 29.75 -19.89
CA SER A 3 -41.67 29.86 -20.12
C SER A 3 -41.00 28.51 -20.04
N LYS A 4 -40.33 28.09 -21.13
CA LYS A 4 -39.31 27.05 -21.09
C LYS A 4 -38.13 27.55 -20.26
N ARG A 5 -37.87 26.91 -19.12
CA ARG A 5 -36.54 26.94 -18.48
C ARG A 5 -36.14 25.53 -18.07
N THR A 6 -35.48 24.83 -18.96
CA THR A 6 -34.48 23.84 -18.57
C THR A 6 -33.15 24.36 -19.08
N ARG A 7 -32.27 24.76 -18.15
CA ARG A 7 -30.87 25.05 -18.48
C ARG A 7 -30.25 23.73 -18.94
N PRO A 8 -29.46 23.70 -20.03
CA PRO A 8 -28.62 22.56 -20.31
C PRO A 8 -27.54 22.52 -19.22
N SER A 9 -27.50 21.43 -18.45
CA SER A 9 -26.33 21.12 -17.63
C SER A 9 -25.12 21.04 -18.57
N THR A 10 -24.01 21.63 -18.16
CA THR A 10 -22.82 21.62 -19.00
C THR A 10 -22.30 20.18 -19.15
N PRO A 11 -21.73 19.79 -20.31
CA PRO A 11 -21.24 18.42 -20.54
C PRO A 11 -20.20 17.92 -19.51
N LYS A 12 -19.58 18.82 -18.76
CA LYS A 12 -18.60 18.49 -17.72
C LYS A 12 -19.25 17.91 -16.46
N GLU A 13 -20.43 18.38 -16.07
CA GLU A 13 -21.11 17.91 -14.85
C GLU A 13 -21.67 16.49 -15.03
N SER A 14 -22.18 16.15 -16.22
CA SER A 14 -22.70 14.80 -16.50
C SER A 14 -21.60 13.72 -16.49
N SER A 15 -20.38 14.06 -16.91
CA SER A 15 -19.23 13.12 -16.93
C SER A 15 -18.75 12.70 -15.54
N HIS A 16 -18.94 13.54 -14.51
CA HIS A 16 -18.50 13.24 -13.16
C HIS A 16 -19.37 12.16 -12.51
N PHE A 17 -20.70 12.25 -12.69
CA PHE A 17 -21.67 11.35 -12.08
C PHE A 17 -21.94 10.07 -12.88
N LEU A 18 -21.63 10.05 -14.18
CA LEU A 18 -21.91 8.91 -15.04
C LEU A 18 -21.33 7.59 -14.50
N PRO A 19 -20.07 7.51 -14.03
CA PRO A 19 -19.55 6.27 -13.45
C PRO A 19 -20.36 5.79 -12.24
N HIS A 20 -20.73 6.71 -11.35
CA HIS A 20 -21.50 6.40 -10.15
C HIS A 20 -22.89 5.83 -10.48
N LEU A 21 -23.56 6.39 -11.48
CA LEU A 21 -24.89 5.95 -11.90
C LEU A 21 -24.84 4.58 -12.57
N VAL A 22 -23.81 4.33 -13.39
CA VAL A 22 -23.62 3.05 -14.07
C VAL A 22 -23.30 1.95 -13.06
N GLU A 23 -22.37 2.19 -12.14
CA GLU A 23 -22.01 1.22 -11.10
C GLU A 23 -23.18 0.93 -10.15
N PHE A 24 -23.94 1.97 -9.75
CA PHE A 24 -25.17 1.80 -8.97
C PHE A 24 -26.18 0.93 -9.73
N GLN A 25 -26.51 1.29 -10.97
CA GLN A 25 -27.51 0.58 -11.75
C GLN A 25 -27.12 -0.88 -11.99
N GLN A 26 -25.85 -1.15 -12.34
CA GLN A 26 -25.34 -2.51 -12.50
C GLN A 26 -25.32 -3.31 -11.17
N GLY A 27 -24.98 -2.65 -10.06
CA GLY A 27 -24.93 -3.26 -8.72
C GLY A 27 -26.29 -3.81 -8.23
N TYR A 28 -27.40 -3.27 -8.75
CA TYR A 28 -28.76 -3.73 -8.45
C TYR A 28 -29.40 -4.52 -9.61
N GLY A 29 -28.59 -5.02 -10.55
CA GLY A 29 -29.08 -5.83 -11.69
C GLY A 29 -29.81 -5.02 -12.77
N GLY A 30 -29.68 -3.70 -12.75
CA GLY A 30 -30.24 -2.82 -13.76
C GLY A 30 -29.49 -2.91 -15.09
N VAL A 31 -30.24 -2.87 -16.19
CA VAL A 31 -29.68 -2.91 -17.55
C VAL A 31 -29.18 -1.52 -17.93
N VAL A 32 -27.88 -1.40 -18.17
CA VAL A 32 -27.24 -0.18 -18.70
C VAL A 32 -27.07 -0.34 -20.20
N SER A 33 -27.42 0.69 -20.99
CA SER A 33 -27.25 0.64 -22.44
C SER A 33 -25.78 0.49 -22.83
N GLU A 34 -25.48 -0.24 -23.90
CA GLU A 34 -24.10 -0.48 -24.36
C GLU A 34 -23.33 0.82 -24.57
N LYS A 35 -23.98 1.87 -25.08
CA LYS A 35 -23.39 3.19 -25.27
C LYS A 35 -22.92 3.80 -23.94
N ILE A 36 -23.76 3.73 -22.90
CA ILE A 36 -23.43 4.26 -21.58
C ILE A 36 -22.34 3.40 -20.92
N ALA A 37 -22.41 2.07 -21.07
CA ALA A 37 -21.39 1.16 -20.57
C ALA A 37 -20.01 1.42 -21.21
N ALA A 38 -19.96 1.63 -22.53
CA ALA A 38 -18.73 1.98 -23.25
C ALA A 38 -18.15 3.32 -22.78
N GLN A 39 -19.01 4.35 -22.62
CA GLN A 39 -18.59 5.65 -22.08
C GLN A 39 -18.06 5.53 -20.65
N HIS A 40 -18.69 4.71 -19.81
CA HIS A 40 -18.21 4.44 -18.46
C HIS A 40 -16.81 3.81 -18.46
N VAL A 41 -16.59 2.77 -19.27
CA VAL A 41 -15.28 2.10 -19.40
C VAL A 41 -14.21 3.10 -19.85
N GLN A 42 -14.52 3.94 -20.85
CA GLN A 42 -13.59 4.96 -21.32
C GLN A 42 -13.21 5.96 -20.21
N LEU A 43 -14.20 6.47 -19.48
CA LEU A 43 -13.95 7.41 -18.37
C LEU A 43 -13.10 6.78 -17.25
N GLN A 44 -13.32 5.50 -16.94
CA GLN A 44 -12.50 4.78 -15.97
C GLN A 44 -11.06 4.61 -16.47
N GLN A 45 -10.87 4.26 -17.75
CA GLN A 45 -9.54 4.17 -18.36
C GLN A 45 -8.80 5.52 -18.32
N GLU A 46 -9.46 6.62 -18.70
CA GLU A 46 -8.88 7.97 -18.64
C GLU A 46 -8.48 8.37 -17.22
N ARG A 47 -9.31 8.03 -16.22
CA ARG A 47 -9.00 8.25 -14.80
C ARG A 47 -7.77 7.45 -14.37
N GLU A 48 -7.67 6.18 -14.76
CA GLU A 48 -6.53 5.32 -14.43
C GLU A 48 -5.24 5.79 -15.11
N ILE A 49 -5.28 6.19 -16.39
CA ILE A 49 -4.15 6.79 -17.10
C ILE A 49 -3.70 8.08 -16.39
N SER A 50 -4.64 8.94 -16.00
CA SER A 50 -4.33 10.17 -15.25
C SER A 50 -3.74 9.89 -13.86
N ARG A 51 -4.20 8.85 -13.16
CA ARG A 51 -3.63 8.45 -11.86
C ARG A 51 -2.23 7.87 -12.03
N ALA A 52 -2.00 7.06 -13.06
CA ALA A 52 -0.70 6.51 -13.40
C ALA A 52 0.31 7.59 -13.78
N SER A 53 -0.07 8.54 -14.65
CA SER A 53 0.80 9.66 -15.05
C SER A 53 1.14 10.59 -13.89
N ARG A 54 0.23 10.71 -12.92
CA ARG A 54 0.45 11.43 -11.67
C ARG A 54 1.20 10.62 -10.61
N GLN A 55 1.60 9.39 -10.93
CA GLN A 55 2.31 8.47 -10.03
C GLN A 55 1.56 8.20 -8.72
N CYS A 56 0.23 8.15 -8.78
CA CYS A 56 -0.58 7.79 -7.63
C CYS A 56 -0.26 6.35 -7.19
N VAL A 57 -0.21 6.14 -5.88
CA VAL A 57 -0.06 4.80 -5.30
C VAL A 57 -1.28 3.94 -5.63
N ILE A 58 -1.06 2.63 -5.69
CA ILE A 58 -2.12 1.64 -5.88
C ILE A 58 -3.08 1.64 -4.67
N CYS A 59 -4.35 1.39 -4.93
CA CYS A 59 -5.40 1.39 -3.93
C CYS A 59 -5.14 0.31 -2.85
N PRO A 60 -5.01 0.69 -1.56
CA PRO A 60 -4.78 -0.28 -0.50
C PRO A 60 -5.92 -1.30 -0.35
N VAL A 61 -7.17 -0.89 -0.62
CA VAL A 61 -8.37 -1.75 -0.60
C VAL A 61 -8.32 -2.74 -1.75
N LEU A 62 -7.89 -2.30 -2.94
CA LEU A 62 -7.64 -3.21 -4.05
C LEU A 62 -6.59 -4.26 -3.69
N LEU A 63 -5.49 -3.85 -3.04
CA LEU A 63 -4.47 -4.77 -2.56
C LEU A 63 -4.93 -5.65 -1.38
N LEU A 64 -6.07 -5.39 -0.73
CA LEU A 64 -6.63 -6.26 0.31
C LEU A 64 -7.62 -7.26 -0.29
N TYR A 65 -8.46 -6.83 -1.22
CA TYR A 65 -9.63 -7.61 -1.64
C TYR A 65 -9.70 -7.93 -3.13
N GLY A 66 -8.74 -7.46 -3.93
CA GLY A 66 -8.77 -7.58 -5.39
C GLY A 66 -9.85 -6.72 -6.06
N ARG A 67 -10.59 -5.92 -5.28
CA ARG A 67 -11.58 -4.95 -5.76
C ARG A 67 -11.67 -3.74 -4.82
N CYS A 68 -12.10 -2.60 -5.35
CA CYS A 68 -12.43 -1.41 -4.58
C CYS A 68 -13.79 -0.90 -5.04
N ARG A 69 -14.75 -0.75 -4.12
CA ARG A 69 -16.09 -0.23 -4.44
C ARG A 69 -16.21 1.27 -4.17
N THR A 70 -15.12 1.90 -3.72
CA THR A 70 -15.12 3.34 -3.44
C THR A 70 -15.12 4.14 -4.74
N LEU A 71 -16.28 4.68 -5.07
CA LEU A 71 -16.52 5.39 -6.33
C LEU A 71 -15.60 6.62 -6.52
N THR A 72 -15.23 7.29 -5.43
CA THR A 72 -14.37 8.48 -5.41
C THR A 72 -12.92 8.15 -5.02
N CYS A 73 -12.51 6.89 -5.16
CA CYS A 73 -11.18 6.47 -4.76
C CYS A 73 -10.10 7.32 -5.47
N GLN A 74 -9.21 7.91 -4.69
CA GLN A 74 -8.13 8.76 -5.21
C GLN A 74 -6.90 7.95 -5.67
N TYR A 75 -6.89 6.65 -5.41
CA TYR A 75 -5.79 5.75 -5.72
C TYR A 75 -5.98 5.07 -7.08
N ARG A 76 -4.89 4.54 -7.59
CA ARG A 76 -4.85 3.80 -8.85
C ARG A 76 -5.38 2.37 -8.65
N HIS A 77 -6.11 1.84 -9.63
CA HIS A 77 -6.67 0.49 -9.60
C HIS A 77 -6.11 -0.45 -10.67
N LEU A 78 -5.30 0.05 -11.59
CA LEU A 78 -4.58 -0.78 -12.55
C LEU A 78 -3.10 -0.85 -12.17
N LEU A 79 -2.55 -2.05 -12.04
CA LEU A 79 -1.11 -2.26 -11.89
C LEU A 79 -0.38 -1.70 -13.14
N CYS A 80 0.75 -1.04 -12.92
CA CYS A 80 1.66 -0.63 -13.98
C CYS A 80 3.01 -1.33 -13.83
N GLU A 81 3.89 -1.16 -14.81
CA GLU A 81 5.18 -1.87 -14.86
C GLU A 81 6.02 -1.68 -13.59
N VAL A 82 5.96 -0.51 -12.95
CA VAL A 82 6.72 -0.28 -11.71
C VAL A 82 6.19 -1.06 -10.50
N ASP A 83 4.92 -1.49 -10.51
CA ASP A 83 4.38 -2.37 -9.46
C ASP A 83 4.75 -3.83 -9.73
N LYS A 84 4.82 -4.21 -11.02
CA LYS A 84 5.15 -5.57 -11.47
C LYS A 84 6.67 -5.83 -11.48
N SER A 85 7.47 -4.79 -11.57
CA SER A 85 8.94 -4.87 -11.56
C SER A 85 9.44 -5.18 -10.16
N VAL A 86 9.34 -6.45 -9.79
CA VAL A 86 9.86 -7.00 -8.55
C VAL A 86 11.39 -6.95 -8.60
N SER A 87 11.99 -6.12 -7.75
CA SER A 87 13.45 -6.10 -7.58
C SER A 87 13.96 -7.48 -7.16
N SER A 88 15.23 -7.78 -7.43
CA SER A 88 15.87 -9.03 -6.96
C SER A 88 15.85 -9.19 -5.43
N ALA A 89 15.59 -8.10 -4.71
CA ALA A 89 15.49 -8.04 -3.26
C ALA A 89 14.14 -8.55 -2.71
N VAL A 90 13.11 -8.74 -3.54
CA VAL A 90 11.80 -9.26 -3.11
C VAL A 90 11.59 -10.66 -3.70
N PRO A 91 11.53 -11.71 -2.86
CA PRO A 91 11.33 -13.07 -3.33
C PRO A 91 9.92 -13.26 -3.90
N LYS A 92 9.80 -14.04 -4.98
CA LYS A 92 8.52 -14.30 -5.67
C LYS A 92 7.85 -15.62 -5.29
N GLN A 93 8.60 -16.54 -4.69
CA GLN A 93 8.17 -17.89 -4.34
C GLN A 93 9.01 -18.43 -3.18
N GLY A 94 8.54 -19.50 -2.56
CA GLY A 94 9.18 -20.14 -1.41
C GLY A 94 8.56 -19.72 -0.08
N ARG A 95 9.28 -19.98 1.01
CA ARG A 95 8.91 -19.59 2.38
C ARG A 95 9.84 -18.51 2.89
N ILE A 96 9.31 -17.58 3.66
CA ILE A 96 10.06 -16.48 4.25
C ILE A 96 9.88 -16.45 5.75
N GLN A 97 10.94 -16.07 6.46
CA GLN A 97 10.80 -15.54 7.81
C GLN A 97 11.00 -14.03 7.77
N PHE A 98 10.16 -13.33 8.51
CA PHE A 98 10.18 -11.88 8.55
C PHE A 98 9.86 -11.37 9.94
N GLU A 99 10.41 -10.20 10.24
CA GLU A 99 10.09 -9.43 11.44
C GLU A 99 8.88 -8.53 11.16
N VAL A 100 7.90 -8.53 12.06
CA VAL A 100 6.76 -7.60 12.01
C VAL A 100 7.21 -6.24 12.51
N LEU A 101 7.24 -5.23 11.64
CA LEU A 101 7.59 -3.86 12.00
C LEU A 101 6.37 -3.07 12.48
N LYS A 102 5.23 -3.34 11.86
CA LYS A 102 3.95 -2.71 12.20
C LYS A 102 2.79 -3.59 11.76
N ILE A 103 1.77 -3.70 12.60
CA ILE A 103 0.49 -4.30 12.23
C ILE A 103 -0.41 -3.19 11.68
N CYS A 104 -0.61 -3.16 10.37
CA CYS A 104 -1.40 -2.11 9.70
C CYS A 104 -2.90 -2.44 9.72
N THR A 105 -3.23 -3.70 9.45
CA THR A 105 -4.55 -4.32 9.64
C THR A 105 -4.33 -5.77 10.10
N PRO A 106 -5.37 -6.49 10.55
CA PRO A 106 -5.25 -7.92 10.86
C PRO A 106 -4.68 -8.79 9.73
N THR A 107 -4.65 -8.30 8.47
CA THR A 107 -4.14 -9.04 7.30
C THR A 107 -3.05 -8.29 6.53
N HIS A 108 -2.54 -7.16 7.06
CA HIS A 108 -1.54 -6.34 6.40
C HIS A 108 -0.49 -5.90 7.42
N PHE A 109 0.76 -6.24 7.15
CA PHE A 109 1.90 -5.97 8.01
C PHE A 109 2.95 -5.17 7.24
N ALA A 110 3.55 -4.19 7.89
CA ALA A 110 4.86 -3.71 7.46
C ALA A 110 5.91 -4.66 8.04
N SER A 111 6.84 -5.10 7.19
CA SER A 111 7.73 -6.21 7.54
C SER A 111 9.14 -6.02 7.00
N ARG A 112 10.09 -6.69 7.64
CA ARG A 112 11.47 -6.84 7.17
C ARG A 112 11.80 -8.31 6.98
N LEU A 113 12.25 -8.67 5.79
CA LEU A 113 12.64 -10.05 5.50
C LEU A 113 13.94 -10.40 6.22
N LEU A 114 13.97 -11.59 6.84
CA LEU A 114 15.13 -12.11 7.56
C LEU A 114 15.77 -13.27 6.83
N THR A 115 14.97 -14.23 6.40
CA THR A 115 15.45 -15.44 5.71
C THR A 115 14.49 -15.86 4.59
N LEU A 116 15.03 -16.62 3.63
CA LEU A 116 14.29 -17.20 2.52
C LEU A 116 14.65 -18.68 2.38
N LYS A 117 13.62 -19.53 2.28
CA LYS A 117 13.73 -20.93 1.91
C LYS A 117 13.08 -21.11 0.55
N LYS A 118 13.88 -21.39 -0.49
CA LYS A 118 13.40 -21.41 -1.90
C LYS A 118 12.46 -22.57 -2.20
N ASP A 119 12.73 -23.72 -1.61
CA ASP A 119 11.94 -24.95 -1.72
C ASP A 119 12.06 -25.74 -0.40
N GLU A 120 11.24 -26.77 -0.21
CA GLU A 120 11.20 -27.50 1.06
C GLU A 120 12.49 -28.27 1.39
N SER A 121 13.31 -28.58 0.38
CA SER A 121 14.60 -29.26 0.55
C SER A 121 15.78 -28.31 0.78
N ALA A 122 15.61 -27.03 0.50
CA ALA A 122 16.65 -26.02 0.63
C ALA A 122 16.82 -25.56 2.08
N ASP A 123 18.05 -25.18 2.43
CA ASP A 123 18.32 -24.49 3.68
C ASP A 123 17.79 -23.06 3.67
N TRP A 124 17.55 -22.53 4.87
CA TRP A 124 17.21 -21.12 5.06
C TRP A 124 18.40 -20.22 4.70
N LEU A 125 18.22 -19.35 3.71
CA LEU A 125 19.19 -18.33 3.32
C LEU A 125 18.97 -17.05 4.12
N LYS A 126 19.98 -16.59 4.88
CA LYS A 126 19.94 -15.27 5.54
C LYS A 126 19.93 -14.16 4.49
N LEU A 127 19.00 -13.23 4.63
CA LEU A 127 18.89 -12.04 3.80
C LEU A 127 19.57 -10.84 4.48
N PRO A 128 20.13 -9.89 3.72
CA PRO A 128 20.93 -8.80 4.27
C PRO A 128 20.10 -7.62 4.80
N HIS A 129 18.76 -7.68 4.75
CA HIS A 129 17.92 -6.49 4.99
C HIS A 129 18.04 -5.90 6.39
N LYS A 130 18.21 -6.73 7.42
CA LYS A 130 18.42 -6.26 8.80
C LYS A 130 19.74 -5.53 8.94
N ASP A 131 20.83 -6.16 8.48
CA ASP A 131 22.17 -5.57 8.50
C ASP A 131 22.21 -4.27 7.65
N GLN A 132 21.50 -4.23 6.52
CA GLN A 132 21.34 -3.03 5.69
C GLN A 132 20.56 -1.92 6.40
N TYR A 133 19.48 -2.27 7.11
CA TYR A 133 18.69 -1.30 7.88
C TYR A 133 19.54 -0.65 8.96
N GLU A 134 20.25 -1.44 9.76
CA GLU A 134 21.13 -0.94 10.81
C GLU A 134 22.21 -0.01 10.24
N ASN A 135 22.81 -0.37 9.10
CA ASN A 135 23.77 0.47 8.40
C ASN A 135 23.14 1.80 7.94
N VAL A 136 21.96 1.78 7.31
CA VAL A 136 21.27 3.00 6.87
C VAL A 136 20.92 3.89 8.06
N GLN A 137 20.44 3.33 9.18
CA GLN A 137 20.15 4.11 10.39
C GLN A 137 21.40 4.78 10.95
N LYS A 138 22.54 4.07 10.97
CA LYS A 138 23.81 4.62 11.39
C LYS A 138 24.25 5.77 10.47
N LEU A 139 24.20 5.57 9.15
CA LEU A 139 24.59 6.59 8.17
C LEU A 139 23.70 7.84 8.24
N LEU A 140 22.39 7.70 8.42
CA LEU A 140 21.47 8.83 8.63
C LEU A 140 21.86 9.63 9.88
N LYS A 141 22.08 8.92 11.00
CA LYS A 141 22.44 9.53 12.27
C LYS A 141 23.77 10.29 12.17
N ASP A 142 24.79 9.66 11.59
CA ASP A 142 26.13 10.24 11.44
C ASP A 142 26.09 11.46 10.50
N TYR A 143 25.31 11.40 9.41
CA TYR A 143 25.21 12.50 8.46
C TYR A 143 24.50 13.72 9.07
N TYR A 144 23.36 13.51 9.73
CA TYR A 144 22.56 14.61 10.30
C TYR A 144 22.99 15.05 11.70
N SER A 145 24.04 14.44 12.28
CA SER A 145 24.67 14.99 13.49
C SER A 145 25.34 16.35 13.24
N GLN A 146 25.64 16.66 11.98
CA GLN A 146 26.21 17.93 11.54
C GLN A 146 25.08 18.88 11.10
N PRO A 147 24.85 20.01 11.79
CA PRO A 147 23.74 20.93 11.48
C PRO A 147 23.72 21.45 10.03
N GLU A 148 24.88 21.62 9.40
CA GLU A 148 25.05 22.07 8.00
C GLU A 148 24.51 21.08 6.96
N ASN A 149 24.34 19.82 7.35
CA ASN A 149 23.77 18.77 6.52
C ASN A 149 22.24 18.78 6.53
N ILE A 150 21.61 19.49 7.48
CA ILE A 150 20.16 19.66 7.58
C ILE A 150 19.71 20.74 6.60
N ARG A 151 19.63 20.39 5.31
CA ARG A 151 19.26 21.30 4.23
C ARG A 151 17.79 21.15 3.87
N LYS A 152 17.05 22.27 3.85
CA LYS A 152 15.63 22.29 3.47
C LYS A 152 15.40 21.74 2.06
N LEU A 153 14.33 20.97 1.90
CA LEU A 153 13.86 20.54 0.58
C LEU A 153 13.15 21.72 -0.11
N ARG A 154 13.62 22.14 -1.29
CA ARG A 154 13.13 23.35 -1.99
C ARG A 154 12.07 23.04 -3.05
N GLU A 155 12.34 22.03 -3.88
CA GLU A 155 11.52 21.69 -5.04
C GLU A 155 11.10 20.22 -4.95
N PRO A 156 10.22 19.85 -4.00
CA PRO A 156 9.78 18.48 -3.85
C PRO A 156 9.05 18.02 -5.12
N CYS A 157 9.41 16.84 -5.60
CA CYS A 157 8.73 16.14 -6.67
C CYS A 157 8.10 14.83 -6.15
N ARG A 158 7.10 14.29 -6.86
CA ARG A 158 6.53 12.99 -6.48
C ARG A 158 7.58 11.90 -6.70
N GLN A 159 7.55 10.87 -5.85
CA GLN A 159 8.53 9.80 -5.77
C GLN A 159 9.95 10.21 -5.34
N ASP A 160 10.19 11.49 -5.06
CA ASP A 160 11.46 11.90 -4.47
C ASP A 160 11.67 11.21 -3.13
N LYS A 161 12.87 10.64 -2.97
CA LYS A 161 13.36 10.18 -1.67
C LYS A 161 13.99 11.36 -0.94
N CYS A 162 13.50 11.63 0.25
CA CYS A 162 13.99 12.66 1.16
C CYS A 162 14.08 12.11 2.59
N ALA A 163 14.55 12.92 3.53
CA ALA A 163 14.49 12.58 4.95
C ALA A 163 13.38 13.37 5.64
N TYR A 164 12.59 12.69 6.47
CA TYR A 164 11.65 13.29 7.40
C TYR A 164 12.35 13.50 8.74
N LYS A 165 12.28 14.73 9.28
CA LYS A 165 12.77 15.07 10.61
C LYS A 165 11.68 14.79 11.65
N CYS A 166 11.84 13.73 12.41
CA CYS A 166 10.93 13.35 13.48
C CYS A 166 10.97 14.37 14.64
N SER A 167 9.89 14.42 15.43
CA SER A 167 9.79 15.29 16.60
C SER A 167 10.83 14.99 17.68
N ASP A 168 11.29 13.75 17.77
CA ASP A 168 12.35 13.30 18.68
C ASP A 168 13.78 13.56 18.15
N GLY A 169 13.90 14.24 17.01
CA GLY A 169 15.18 14.59 16.38
C GLY A 169 15.80 13.49 15.51
N ARG A 170 15.15 12.32 15.39
CA ARG A 170 15.58 11.29 14.42
C ARG A 170 15.24 11.70 12.99
N PHE A 171 15.91 11.05 12.04
CA PHE A 171 15.66 11.23 10.61
C PHE A 171 15.29 9.90 9.99
N GLU A 172 14.24 9.88 9.18
CA GLU A 172 13.78 8.68 8.48
C GLU A 172 13.74 8.91 6.98
N ARG A 173 14.17 7.91 6.18
CA ARG A 173 13.98 7.99 4.73
C ARG A 173 12.51 7.80 4.39
N VAL A 174 11.99 8.73 3.61
CA VAL A 174 10.62 8.71 3.12
C VAL A 174 10.59 8.96 1.62
N SER A 175 9.54 8.49 0.96
CA SER A 175 9.24 8.84 -0.43
C SER A 175 7.99 9.69 -0.49
N ILE A 176 8.01 10.76 -1.27
CA ILE A 176 6.85 11.61 -1.49
C ILE A 176 5.83 10.85 -2.35
N THR A 177 4.62 10.65 -1.84
CA THR A 177 3.53 9.93 -2.56
C THR A 177 2.47 10.87 -3.11
N PHE A 178 2.33 12.07 -2.53
CA PHE A 178 1.39 13.08 -3.00
C PHE A 178 1.91 14.47 -2.71
N LEU A 179 1.78 15.32 -3.73
CA LEU A 179 2.02 16.75 -3.63
C LEU A 179 0.74 17.51 -4.02
N PRO A 180 0.24 18.37 -3.12
CA PRO A 180 -0.86 19.27 -3.42
C PRO A 180 -0.39 20.36 -4.38
N SER A 181 -1.30 20.86 -5.23
CA SER A 181 -0.99 21.88 -6.24
C SER A 181 -0.58 23.24 -5.63
N ASN A 182 -0.96 23.51 -4.38
CA ASN A 182 -0.63 24.74 -3.64
C ASN A 182 0.34 24.41 -2.50
N SER A 183 1.63 24.72 -2.69
CA SER A 183 2.74 24.09 -1.97
C SER A 183 3.13 24.71 -0.61
N ARG A 184 2.66 25.91 -0.25
CA ARG A 184 3.25 26.63 0.89
C ARG A 184 2.78 26.19 2.28
N ASP A 185 1.56 25.63 2.40
CA ASP A 185 0.99 25.19 3.70
C ASP A 185 0.22 23.86 3.64
N SER A 186 0.14 23.24 2.46
CA SER A 186 -0.65 22.03 2.29
C SER A 186 0.13 20.80 2.73
N ASP A 187 -0.59 19.83 3.29
CA ASP A 187 0.00 18.59 3.76
C ASP A 187 0.52 17.75 2.58
N ILE A 188 1.79 17.38 2.65
CA ILE A 188 2.44 16.45 1.74
C ILE A 188 2.21 15.05 2.28
N ARG A 189 1.88 14.08 1.43
CA ARG A 189 1.87 12.66 1.86
C ARG A 189 3.19 12.02 1.53
N VAL A 190 3.74 11.32 2.52
CA VAL A 190 4.98 10.56 2.41
C VAL A 190 4.76 9.12 2.82
N LYS A 191 5.57 8.20 2.29
CA LYS A 191 5.64 6.79 2.67
C LYS A 191 6.98 6.53 3.36
N ASN A 192 6.97 5.93 4.55
CA ASN A 192 8.20 5.46 5.19
C ASN A 192 8.83 4.32 4.38
N LEU A 193 10.16 4.31 4.27
CA LEU A 193 10.88 3.35 3.44
C LEU A 193 11.54 2.22 4.22
N ASP A 194 11.79 2.40 5.53
CA ASP A 194 12.77 1.58 6.26
C ASP A 194 12.28 1.05 7.61
N SER A 195 11.63 1.92 8.40
CA SER A 195 11.14 1.58 9.74
C SER A 195 9.76 0.91 9.67
N ASN A 196 8.97 1.24 8.66
CA ASN A 196 7.68 0.64 8.33
C ASN A 196 7.29 1.07 6.91
N THR A 197 6.05 0.82 6.49
CA THR A 197 5.51 1.19 5.17
C THR A 197 4.35 2.19 5.25
N ALA A 198 4.16 2.84 6.40
CA ALA A 198 3.04 3.72 6.65
C ALA A 198 3.08 4.95 5.73
N ILE A 199 1.87 5.38 5.34
CA ILE A 199 1.66 6.63 4.60
C ILE A 199 1.03 7.63 5.56
N TYR A 200 1.63 8.81 5.68
CA TYR A 200 1.15 9.86 6.58
C TYR A 200 1.42 11.25 6.00
N HIS A 201 0.80 12.24 6.63
CA HIS A 201 0.88 13.64 6.25
C HIS A 201 2.00 14.34 7.01
N VAL A 202 2.77 15.18 6.30
CA VAL A 202 3.85 16.00 6.84
C VAL A 202 3.81 17.39 6.21
N LYS A 203 4.42 18.35 6.88
CA LYS A 203 4.67 19.69 6.35
C LYS A 203 6.00 19.71 5.60
N LEU A 204 6.08 20.57 4.58
CA LEU A 204 7.31 20.73 3.79
C LEU A 204 8.54 21.08 4.63
N HIS A 205 8.38 21.86 5.70
CA HIS A 205 9.49 22.26 6.56
C HIS A 205 10.04 21.11 7.44
N GLU A 206 9.31 20.00 7.55
CA GLU A 206 9.77 18.78 8.24
C GLU A 206 10.58 17.87 7.29
N LEU A 207 10.62 18.19 6.00
CA LEU A 207 11.37 17.44 5.00
C LEU A 207 12.70 18.12 4.69
N VAL A 208 13.77 17.31 4.65
CA VAL A 208 15.12 17.75 4.34
C VAL A 208 15.73 16.93 3.21
N GLN A 209 16.74 17.49 2.55
CA GLN A 209 17.47 16.81 1.49
C GLN A 209 18.18 15.57 2.03
N LEU A 210 18.02 14.45 1.33
CA LEU A 210 18.74 13.20 1.57
C LEU A 210 20.01 13.17 0.70
N PRO A 211 21.18 12.78 1.22
CA PRO A 211 22.39 12.65 0.40
C PRO A 211 22.24 11.50 -0.62
N GLU A 212 22.93 11.61 -1.76
CA GLU A 212 22.77 10.66 -2.89
C GLU A 212 23.07 9.21 -2.51
N ASP A 213 24.10 8.98 -1.68
CA ASP A 213 24.45 7.64 -1.21
C ASP A 213 23.27 6.98 -0.46
N LEU A 214 22.52 7.77 0.32
CA LEU A 214 21.33 7.29 1.05
C LEU A 214 20.08 7.20 0.17
N LYS A 215 19.99 7.96 -0.92
CA LYS A 215 18.92 7.80 -1.92
C LYS A 215 19.07 6.50 -2.71
N GLY A 216 20.31 6.05 -2.93
CA GLY A 216 20.63 4.84 -3.68
C GLY A 216 20.11 3.54 -3.05
N PHE A 217 19.98 3.49 -1.72
CA PHE A 217 19.47 2.29 -1.05
C PHE A 217 17.99 2.02 -1.43
N PRO A 218 17.61 0.76 -1.67
CA PRO A 218 16.21 0.37 -1.84
C PRO A 218 15.43 0.63 -0.54
N PRO A 219 14.08 0.67 -0.59
CA PRO A 219 13.26 0.57 0.60
C PRO A 219 13.58 -0.74 1.35
N LEU A 220 13.73 -0.66 2.67
CA LEU A 220 14.11 -1.78 3.54
C LEU A 220 12.94 -2.36 4.35
N ALA A 221 11.78 -1.70 4.32
CA ALA A 221 10.51 -2.23 4.75
C ALA A 221 9.63 -2.55 3.53
N LEU A 222 8.88 -3.64 3.61
CA LEU A 222 7.89 -4.02 2.60
C LEU A 222 6.57 -4.43 3.25
N ASP A 223 5.52 -4.51 2.44
CA ASP A 223 4.20 -4.93 2.90
C ASP A 223 4.05 -6.46 2.77
N ILE A 224 3.63 -7.15 3.83
CA ILE A 224 3.17 -8.54 3.77
C ILE A 224 1.64 -8.56 3.92
N ARG A 225 0.96 -9.27 3.03
CA ARG A 225 -0.51 -9.33 2.98
C ARG A 225 -1.03 -10.75 2.96
N LEU A 226 -1.87 -11.08 3.94
CA LEU A 226 -2.54 -12.37 4.02
C LEU A 226 -3.76 -12.38 3.08
N VAL A 227 -3.76 -13.28 2.09
CA VAL A 227 -4.81 -13.32 1.07
C VAL A 227 -6.06 -14.05 1.55
N GLY A 228 -7.21 -13.57 1.08
CA GLY A 228 -8.52 -14.22 1.27
C GLY A 228 -9.14 -14.04 2.67
N CYS A 229 -8.43 -13.44 3.63
CA CYS A 229 -8.99 -13.13 4.94
C CYS A 229 -9.72 -11.78 4.92
N ILE A 230 -11.01 -11.79 5.28
CA ILE A 230 -11.86 -10.58 5.36
C ILE A 230 -12.41 -10.36 6.77
N PRO A 231 -12.88 -9.14 7.11
CA PRO A 231 -13.55 -8.88 8.38
C PRO A 231 -14.71 -9.85 8.63
N PHE A 232 -14.76 -10.43 9.83
CA PHE A 232 -15.79 -11.42 10.20
C PHE A 232 -17.21 -10.83 10.16
N ASN A 233 -17.36 -9.57 10.56
CA ASN A 233 -18.62 -8.83 10.58
C ASN A 233 -19.17 -8.50 9.18
N GLY A 234 -18.45 -8.85 8.10
CA GLY A 234 -18.87 -8.59 6.72
C GLY A 234 -18.63 -7.15 6.25
N GLU A 235 -17.94 -6.33 7.05
CA GLU A 235 -17.52 -5.01 6.61
C GLU A 235 -16.49 -5.08 5.48
N GLU A 236 -16.46 -4.02 4.66
CA GLU A 236 -15.49 -3.91 3.57
C GLU A 236 -14.07 -3.61 4.08
N THR A 237 -13.91 -3.04 5.28
CA THR A 237 -12.60 -2.65 5.80
C THR A 237 -12.45 -3.07 7.25
N TRP A 238 -11.21 -3.42 7.63
CA TRP A 238 -10.81 -3.54 9.02
C TRP A 238 -10.97 -2.20 9.74
N GLN A 239 -11.54 -2.25 10.94
CA GLN A 239 -11.69 -1.10 11.82
C GLN A 239 -10.57 -1.07 12.86
N SER A 240 -10.29 0.10 13.42
CA SER A 240 -9.27 0.25 14.46
C SER A 240 -9.44 -0.71 15.65
N PRO A 241 -10.66 -1.02 16.14
CA PRO A 241 -10.84 -1.99 17.22
C PRO A 241 -10.41 -3.42 16.85
N ASP A 242 -10.40 -3.78 15.57
CA ASP A 242 -10.03 -5.14 15.12
C ASP A 242 -8.54 -5.45 15.36
N LEU A 243 -7.71 -4.42 15.56
CA LEU A 243 -6.29 -4.57 15.86
C LEU A 243 -6.01 -4.95 17.31
N GLN A 244 -6.90 -4.59 18.25
CA GLN A 244 -6.64 -4.82 19.66
C GLN A 244 -6.49 -6.32 19.99
N PRO A 245 -7.42 -7.18 19.55
CA PRO A 245 -7.32 -8.62 19.82
C PRO A 245 -6.12 -9.28 19.10
N VAL A 246 -5.68 -8.73 17.96
CA VAL A 246 -4.47 -9.23 17.27
C VAL A 246 -3.24 -9.13 18.16
N GLY A 247 -3.15 -8.08 18.99
CA GLY A 247 -2.04 -7.87 19.93
C GLY A 247 -1.87 -8.96 20.99
N GLU A 248 -2.86 -9.84 21.18
CA GLU A 248 -2.78 -10.98 22.10
C GLU A 248 -1.93 -12.12 21.53
N PHE A 249 -1.81 -12.21 20.20
CA PHE A 249 -1.14 -13.33 19.52
C PHE A 249 -0.15 -12.93 18.42
N LEU A 250 -0.04 -11.64 18.13
CA LEU A 250 0.99 -11.10 17.24
C LEU A 250 1.37 -9.68 17.67
N LYS A 251 2.66 -9.42 17.80
CA LYS A 251 3.23 -8.13 18.22
C LYS A 251 4.28 -7.62 17.24
N GLU A 252 4.54 -6.32 17.30
CA GLU A 252 5.69 -5.73 16.61
C GLU A 252 6.99 -6.30 17.21
N GLY A 253 7.92 -6.69 16.35
CA GLY A 253 9.15 -7.40 16.69
C GLY A 253 9.06 -8.92 16.58
N ASP A 254 7.84 -9.48 16.52
CA ASP A 254 7.67 -10.93 16.36
C ASP A 254 8.21 -11.38 15.00
N ILE A 255 8.77 -12.59 14.99
CA ILE A 255 9.23 -13.26 13.78
C ILE A 255 8.15 -14.24 13.36
N CYS A 256 7.65 -14.05 12.14
CA CYS A 256 6.65 -14.93 11.56
C CYS A 256 7.23 -15.68 10.36
N GLU A 257 6.59 -16.79 10.03
CA GLU A 257 6.91 -17.57 8.83
C GLU A 257 5.73 -17.60 7.88
N ALA A 258 5.97 -17.46 6.57
CA ALA A 258 4.90 -17.47 5.59
C ALA A 258 5.31 -18.08 4.25
N SER A 259 4.32 -18.66 3.58
CA SER A 259 4.44 -19.19 2.22
C SER A 259 4.03 -18.14 1.20
N ILE A 260 4.92 -17.82 0.26
CA ILE A 260 4.67 -16.80 -0.77
C ILE A 260 3.72 -17.35 -1.84
N CYS A 261 2.66 -16.60 -2.12
CA CYS A 261 1.78 -16.81 -3.27
C CYS A 261 2.30 -16.10 -4.51
N PHE A 262 2.55 -14.80 -4.37
CA PHE A 262 3.07 -13.94 -5.43
C PHE A 262 3.61 -12.64 -4.81
N SER A 263 4.25 -11.81 -5.61
CA SER A 263 4.84 -10.55 -5.13
C SER A 263 4.77 -9.44 -6.15
N LEU A 264 4.63 -8.23 -5.64
CA LEU A 264 4.80 -6.95 -6.32
C LEU A 264 6.10 -6.29 -5.85
N SER A 265 6.47 -5.16 -6.45
CA SER A 265 7.74 -4.45 -6.17
C SER A 265 8.01 -4.17 -4.69
N HIS A 266 6.96 -3.91 -3.89
CA HIS A 266 7.05 -3.61 -2.46
C HIS A 266 6.03 -4.38 -1.60
N THR A 267 5.49 -5.49 -2.10
CA THR A 267 4.44 -6.24 -1.39
C THR A 267 4.55 -7.72 -1.68
N ILE A 268 4.52 -8.54 -0.64
CA ILE A 268 4.47 -10.00 -0.73
C ILE A 268 3.10 -10.46 -0.26
N PHE A 269 2.45 -11.28 -1.09
CA PHE A 269 1.16 -11.87 -0.77
C PHE A 269 1.38 -13.30 -0.31
N VAL A 270 0.80 -13.63 0.83
CA VAL A 270 0.97 -14.92 1.50
C VAL A 270 -0.38 -15.55 1.79
N GLU A 271 -0.50 -16.87 1.72
CA GLU A 271 -1.74 -17.59 2.03
C GLU A 271 -1.72 -18.17 3.44
N GLN A 272 -0.55 -18.59 3.90
CA GLN A 272 -0.35 -19.13 5.24
C GLN A 272 0.67 -18.26 5.97
N LEU A 273 0.36 -18.00 7.23
CA LEU A 273 1.19 -17.25 8.16
C LEU A 273 1.20 -18.03 9.47
N GLU A 274 2.39 -18.42 9.89
CA GLU A 274 2.64 -19.09 11.16
C GLU A 274 3.26 -18.09 12.13
N VAL A 275 2.69 -18.03 13.32
CA VAL A 275 3.18 -17.26 14.47
C VAL A 275 3.58 -18.23 15.58
N GLU A 276 4.18 -17.75 16.66
CA GLU A 276 4.60 -18.59 17.80
C GLU A 276 3.47 -19.49 18.33
N GLN A 277 2.24 -18.99 18.30
CA GLN A 277 1.04 -19.66 18.82
C GLN A 277 0.38 -20.62 17.80
N GLY A 278 0.97 -20.81 16.62
CA GLY A 278 0.47 -21.66 15.54
C GLY A 278 -0.06 -20.87 14.34
N SER A 279 -1.07 -21.43 13.66
CA SER A 279 -1.57 -20.83 12.43
C SER A 279 -2.32 -19.53 12.70
N TYR A 280 -1.83 -18.43 12.15
CA TYR A 280 -2.42 -17.11 12.33
C TYR A 280 -3.84 -17.03 11.77
N ARG A 281 -4.14 -17.73 10.67
CA ARG A 281 -5.49 -17.79 10.11
C ARG A 281 -6.47 -18.43 11.10
N GLU A 282 -6.10 -19.55 11.71
CA GLU A 282 -6.94 -20.24 12.70
C GLU A 282 -7.17 -19.35 13.94
N LEU A 283 -6.15 -18.59 14.36
CA LEU A 283 -6.27 -17.63 15.46
C LEU A 283 -7.25 -16.49 15.12
N LEU A 284 -7.20 -15.95 13.89
CA LEU A 284 -8.17 -14.94 13.45
C LEU A 284 -9.61 -15.49 13.43
N GLU A 285 -9.80 -16.71 12.94
CA GLU A 285 -11.12 -17.35 12.87
C GLU A 285 -11.67 -17.68 14.27
N ARG A 286 -10.84 -18.27 15.14
CA ARG A 286 -11.20 -18.62 16.52
C ARG A 286 -11.66 -17.41 17.33
N ASN A 287 -11.01 -16.27 17.13
CA ASN A 287 -11.36 -15.01 17.78
C ASN A 287 -12.45 -14.22 17.04
N ARG A 288 -13.05 -14.78 15.99
CA ARG A 288 -14.08 -14.13 15.16
C ARG A 288 -13.65 -12.77 14.62
N LEU A 289 -12.37 -12.64 14.28
CA LEU A 289 -11.80 -11.44 13.65
C LEU A 289 -11.92 -11.55 12.14
N SER A 290 -11.63 -12.73 11.60
CA SER A 290 -11.68 -12.98 10.16
C SER A 290 -12.46 -14.23 9.79
N ARG A 291 -12.87 -14.28 8.53
CA ARG A 291 -13.26 -15.50 7.82
C ARG A 291 -12.56 -15.53 6.46
N TYR A 292 -12.39 -16.73 5.91
CA TYR A 292 -11.78 -16.90 4.60
C TYR A 292 -12.81 -16.79 3.46
N ASP A 293 -12.43 -16.09 2.40
CA ASP A 293 -13.20 -15.88 1.17
C ASP A 293 -12.34 -16.28 -0.04
N ASN A 294 -12.72 -17.39 -0.67
CA ASN A 294 -12.07 -17.95 -1.86
C ASN A 294 -12.12 -17.01 -3.07
N GLU A 295 -13.22 -16.27 -3.25
CA GLU A 295 -13.38 -15.38 -4.40
C GLU A 295 -12.38 -14.23 -4.33
N ILE A 296 -12.20 -13.67 -3.14
CA ILE A 296 -11.23 -12.60 -2.90
C ILE A 296 -9.78 -13.08 -3.11
N GLY A 297 -9.44 -14.27 -2.59
CA GLY A 297 -8.13 -14.87 -2.84
C GLY A 297 -7.86 -15.04 -4.34
N ASN A 298 -8.85 -15.50 -5.10
CA ASN A 298 -8.75 -15.65 -6.55
C ASN A 298 -8.67 -14.31 -7.29
N CYS A 299 -9.42 -13.30 -6.86
CA CYS A 299 -9.37 -11.96 -7.45
C CYS A 299 -7.96 -11.34 -7.37
N LEU A 300 -7.31 -11.46 -6.22
CA LEU A 300 -5.94 -10.98 -6.01
C LEU A 300 -4.94 -11.71 -6.92
N ARG A 301 -5.05 -13.04 -7.03
CA ARG A 301 -4.20 -13.84 -7.94
C ARG A 301 -4.40 -13.44 -9.41
N ILE A 302 -5.64 -13.25 -9.84
CA ILE A 302 -5.96 -12.84 -11.22
C ILE A 302 -5.44 -11.43 -11.50
N MET A 303 -5.60 -10.50 -10.56
CA MET A 303 -5.13 -9.12 -10.70
C MET A 303 -3.62 -9.07 -10.97
N CYS A 304 -2.83 -9.91 -10.31
CA CYS A 304 -1.38 -9.90 -10.46
C CYS A 304 -0.84 -10.71 -11.65
N ASN A 305 -1.64 -11.62 -12.21
CA ASN A 305 -1.29 -12.40 -13.40
C ASN A 305 -1.68 -11.73 -14.73
N LYS A 306 -2.40 -10.59 -14.69
CA LYS A 306 -2.73 -9.74 -15.84
C LYS A 306 -1.78 -8.56 -15.91
#